data_AF-A0A7V2AIF4-F1
#
_entry.id   AF-A0A7V2AIF4-F1
#
_cell.length_a   1.000
_cell.length_b   1.000
_cell.length_c   1.000
_cell.angle_alpha   90.00
_cell.angle_beta   90.00
_cell.angle_gamma   90.00
#
_symmetry.space_group_name_H-M   'P 1'
#
loop_
_entity.id
_entity.type
_entity.pdbx_description
1 polymer ?
#
loop_
_entity_poly.entity_id
_entity_poly.type
_entity_poly.pdbx_seq_one_letter_code
_entity_poly.pdbx_strand_id
1 'polypeptide(L)'
;MADISQPAAIGAVLPADKHGQQRKRRNEEKENKPEPSESHEVSDVTEVMGIPMAEATPKVQQTLNTIMAELDKTRTDLEHARSHILYLEELADRHPVLPLTNRRGLHRELSRTLALAARAGVTNSFLCFHVTGMEDLRLKQGRQVAEEALVAVAETLVASVRDSDVVGSLGGSDLGVILTVSDDES
;
A
#
# COMPACT_ATOMS: atom_id res chain seq x y z
N MET A 1 -46.78 30.83 3.59
CA MET A 1 -46.97 29.46 3.10
C MET A 1 -46.01 29.28 1.95
N ALA A 2 -44.83 28.72 2.23
CA ALA A 2 -43.80 28.49 1.22
C ALA A 2 -43.74 26.97 0.96
N ASP A 3 -44.11 26.61 -0.27
CA ASP A 3 -44.09 25.26 -0.81
C ASP A 3 -42.64 24.77 -0.89
N ILE A 4 -42.30 23.74 -0.13
CA ILE A 4 -41.00 23.06 -0.21
C ILE A 4 -41.22 21.75 -0.93
N SER A 5 -40.75 21.73 -2.18
CA SER A 5 -40.71 20.61 -3.10
C SER A 5 -39.96 19.40 -2.51
N GLN A 6 -40.61 18.23 -2.50
CA GLN A 6 -40.00 16.94 -2.15
C GLN A 6 -39.05 16.47 -3.26
N PRO A 7 -37.83 15.98 -2.96
CA PRO A 7 -37.02 15.29 -3.95
C PRO A 7 -37.47 13.84 -4.18
N ALA A 8 -37.48 13.43 -5.46
CA ALA A 8 -37.93 12.15 -5.96
C ALA A 8 -37.03 10.95 -5.57
N ALA A 9 -37.65 9.78 -5.44
CA ALA A 9 -37.00 8.51 -5.11
C ALA A 9 -36.07 8.01 -6.22
N ILE A 10 -34.85 7.61 -5.85
CA ILE A 10 -33.90 6.92 -6.74
C ILE A 10 -34.29 5.43 -6.79
N GLY A 11 -34.52 4.94 -8.00
CA GLY A 11 -34.98 3.57 -8.27
C GLY A 11 -33.94 2.49 -7.96
N ALA A 12 -34.42 1.34 -7.49
CA ALA A 12 -33.64 0.15 -7.18
C ALA A 12 -33.11 -0.54 -8.46
N VAL A 13 -31.85 -0.96 -8.45
CA VAL A 13 -31.25 -1.80 -9.49
C VAL A 13 -31.44 -3.27 -9.13
N LEU A 14 -32.15 -4.01 -9.98
CA LEU A 14 -32.33 -5.46 -9.89
C LEU A 14 -31.14 -6.21 -10.54
N PRO A 15 -30.83 -7.45 -10.08
CA PRO A 15 -29.64 -8.18 -10.52
C PRO A 15 -29.91 -8.98 -11.82
N ALA A 16 -28.90 -9.10 -12.68
CA ALA A 16 -28.91 -10.03 -13.80
C ALA A 16 -28.16 -11.32 -13.43
N ASP A 17 -28.85 -12.45 -13.53
CA ASP A 17 -28.37 -13.80 -13.21
C ASP A 17 -27.95 -14.55 -14.50
N LYS A 18 -26.76 -15.16 -14.45
CA LYS A 18 -26.31 -16.50 -14.93
C LYS A 18 -26.67 -17.05 -16.33
N HIS A 19 -25.60 -17.37 -17.08
CA HIS A 19 -25.18 -18.72 -17.57
C HIS A 19 -24.02 -18.52 -18.56
N GLY A 20 -22.93 -19.29 -18.66
CA GLY A 20 -22.46 -20.52 -18.03
C GLY A 20 -21.46 -21.20 -18.99
N GLN A 21 -20.22 -21.45 -18.52
CA GLN A 21 -19.30 -22.55 -18.89
C GLN A 21 -18.83 -22.64 -20.38
N GLN A 22 -17.57 -22.88 -20.77
CA GLN A 22 -16.49 -23.71 -20.22
C GLN A 22 -15.25 -23.55 -21.16
N ARG A 23 -14.02 -23.53 -20.61
CA ARG A 23 -12.72 -24.02 -21.16
C ARG A 23 -11.59 -23.31 -20.39
N LYS A 24 -11.17 -23.78 -19.21
CA LYS A 24 -10.36 -24.96 -18.89
C LYS A 24 -8.98 -24.97 -19.59
N ARG A 25 -7.96 -24.77 -18.74
CA ARG A 25 -6.51 -25.06 -18.88
C ARG A 25 -5.63 -23.97 -19.49
N ARG A 26 -4.94 -23.21 -18.63
CA ARG A 26 -3.53 -23.47 -18.28
C ARG A 26 -3.13 -22.64 -17.05
N ASN A 27 -2.85 -23.35 -15.96
CA ASN A 27 -2.19 -22.82 -14.77
C ASN A 27 -0.77 -22.40 -15.13
N GLU A 28 -0.28 -21.33 -14.51
CA GLU A 28 0.97 -21.27 -13.73
C GLU A 28 1.34 -19.81 -13.48
N GLU A 29 0.76 -19.21 -12.44
CA GLU A 29 1.45 -18.17 -11.68
C GLU A 29 1.04 -18.34 -10.23
N LYS A 30 2.04 -18.72 -9.44
CA LYS A 30 1.91 -19.12 -8.05
C LYS A 30 1.51 -17.91 -7.22
N GLU A 31 0.24 -17.85 -6.81
CA GLU A 31 -0.15 -17.15 -5.60
C GLU A 31 0.63 -17.78 -4.44
N ASN A 32 1.65 -17.06 -3.98
CA ASN A 32 2.40 -17.41 -2.79
C ASN A 32 1.52 -17.07 -1.58
N LYS A 33 0.56 -17.95 -1.31
CA LYS A 33 -0.27 -17.92 -0.11
C LYS A 33 0.66 -18.24 1.07
N PRO A 34 0.74 -17.39 2.11
CA PRO A 34 1.49 -17.76 3.31
C PRO A 34 0.88 -19.05 3.84
N GLU A 35 1.71 -20.08 4.00
CA GLU A 35 1.31 -21.35 4.59
C GLU A 35 0.68 -21.09 5.96
N PRO A 36 -0.40 -21.78 6.34
CA PRO A 36 -0.92 -21.69 7.70
C PRO A 36 0.21 -22.14 8.64
N SER A 37 0.57 -21.27 9.59
CA SER A 37 1.61 -21.54 10.58
C SER A 37 1.38 -22.91 11.19
N GLU A 38 2.43 -23.75 11.17
CA GLU A 38 2.43 -25.07 11.78
C GLU A 38 1.80 -24.98 13.17
N SER A 39 0.74 -25.74 13.40
CA SER A 39 0.12 -25.89 14.71
C SER A 39 1.18 -26.49 15.63
N HIS A 40 1.79 -25.66 16.49
CA HIS A 40 2.77 -26.11 17.45
C HIS A 40 2.10 -27.07 18.44
N GLU A 41 2.36 -28.37 18.31
CA GLU A 41 1.88 -29.35 19.27
C GLU A 41 2.55 -29.12 20.62
N VAL A 42 1.80 -29.36 21.67
CA VAL A 42 2.16 -29.07 23.07
C VAL A 42 3.45 -29.77 23.49
N SER A 43 3.74 -30.89 22.82
CA SER A 43 4.96 -31.68 22.94
C SER A 43 6.23 -30.87 22.69
N ASP A 44 6.25 -30.02 21.65
CA ASP A 44 7.45 -29.26 21.26
C ASP A 44 7.86 -28.23 22.32
N VAL A 45 6.89 -27.60 22.98
CA VAL A 45 7.18 -26.52 23.95
C VAL A 45 7.62 -27.07 25.29
N THR A 46 7.15 -28.25 25.69
CA THR A 46 7.65 -28.89 26.91
C THR A 46 9.07 -29.39 26.77
N GLU A 47 9.47 -29.81 25.58
CA GLU A 47 10.87 -30.14 25.26
C GLU A 47 11.74 -28.88 25.26
N VAL A 48 11.25 -27.77 24.69
CA VAL A 48 11.93 -26.44 24.71
C VAL A 48 12.04 -25.83 26.12
N MET A 49 11.05 -26.05 26.99
CA MET A 49 11.05 -25.56 28.38
C MET A 49 11.77 -26.51 29.35
N GLY A 50 12.34 -27.63 28.86
CA GLY A 50 13.08 -28.59 29.67
C GLY A 50 12.22 -29.39 30.66
N ILE A 51 10.91 -29.52 30.40
CA ILE A 51 9.95 -30.24 31.24
C ILE A 51 9.60 -31.56 30.55
N PRO A 52 9.97 -32.73 31.09
CA PRO A 52 9.55 -34.02 30.53
C PRO A 52 8.02 -34.10 30.50
N MET A 53 7.42 -34.41 29.35
CA MET A 53 5.96 -34.59 29.19
C MET A 53 5.35 -35.59 30.20
N ALA A 54 6.17 -36.49 30.74
CA ALA A 54 5.80 -37.47 31.77
C ALA A 54 5.61 -36.87 33.19
N GLU A 55 6.12 -35.66 33.45
CA GLU A 55 6.03 -34.97 34.76
C GLU A 55 4.99 -33.85 34.78
N ALA A 56 4.47 -33.47 33.61
CA ALA A 56 3.43 -32.45 33.49
C ALA A 56 2.06 -33.01 33.89
N THR A 57 1.50 -32.53 35.01
CA THR A 57 0.12 -32.88 35.38
C THR A 57 -0.86 -32.47 34.25
N PRO A 58 -2.01 -33.17 34.10
CA PRO A 58 -2.99 -32.84 33.06
C PRO A 58 -3.44 -31.36 33.09
N LYS A 59 -3.43 -30.73 34.26
CA LYS A 59 -3.76 -29.31 34.45
C LYS A 59 -2.69 -28.37 33.87
N VAL A 60 -1.41 -28.74 33.98
CA VAL A 60 -0.29 -27.99 33.38
C VAL A 60 -0.34 -28.10 31.86
N GLN A 61 -0.60 -29.29 31.32
CA GLN A 61 -0.80 -29.48 29.88
C GLN A 61 -1.95 -28.60 29.37
N GLN A 62 -3.12 -28.64 30.00
CA GLN A 62 -4.26 -27.78 29.62
C GLN A 62 -3.93 -26.28 29.65
N THR A 63 -3.15 -25.84 30.65
CA THR A 63 -2.73 -24.44 30.75
C THR A 63 -1.78 -24.06 29.61
N LEU A 64 -0.81 -24.92 29.27
CA LEU A 64 0.10 -24.71 28.14
C LEU A 64 -0.66 -24.63 26.82
N ASN A 65 -1.62 -25.52 26.58
CA ASN A 65 -2.47 -25.49 25.38
C ASN A 65 -3.24 -24.18 25.27
N THR A 66 -3.73 -23.65 26.39
CA THR A 66 -4.47 -22.39 26.44
C THR A 66 -3.55 -21.21 26.09
N ILE A 67 -2.35 -21.16 26.67
CA ILE A 67 -1.35 -20.13 26.38
C ILE A 67 -0.92 -20.19 24.91
N MET A 68 -0.73 -21.38 24.34
CA MET A 68 -0.38 -21.54 22.93
C MET A 68 -1.49 -21.03 22.01
N ALA A 69 -2.73 -21.42 22.27
CA ALA A 69 -3.87 -20.94 21.49
C ALA A 69 -4.00 -19.40 21.55
N GLU A 70 -3.72 -18.81 22.71
CA GLU A 70 -3.72 -17.36 22.89
C GLU A 70 -2.54 -16.67 22.20
N LEU A 71 -1.35 -17.29 22.22
CA LEU A 71 -0.17 -16.84 21.51
C LEU A 71 -0.38 -16.85 19.99
N ASP A 72 -0.91 -17.94 19.44
CA ASP A 72 -1.16 -18.09 18.00
C ASP A 72 -2.24 -17.12 17.53
N LYS A 73 -3.29 -16.93 18.32
CA LYS A 73 -4.29 -15.90 18.06
C LYS A 73 -3.65 -14.51 18.05
N THR A 74 -2.82 -14.19 19.05
CA THR A 74 -2.14 -12.89 19.13
C THR A 74 -1.19 -12.66 17.96
N ARG A 75 -0.45 -13.69 17.52
CA ARG A 75 0.42 -13.62 16.33
C ARG A 75 -0.40 -13.32 15.08
N THR A 76 -1.51 -14.04 14.90
CA THR A 76 -2.43 -13.83 13.77
C THR A 76 -3.01 -12.41 13.78
N ASP A 77 -3.49 -11.94 14.93
CA ASP A 77 -4.04 -10.59 15.08
C ASP A 77 -2.96 -9.52 14.80
N LEU A 78 -1.71 -9.75 15.20
CA LEU A 78 -0.58 -8.86 14.93
C LEU A 78 -0.27 -8.79 13.42
N GLU A 79 -0.26 -9.91 12.73
CA GLU A 79 -0.05 -9.96 11.28
C GLU A 79 -1.17 -9.25 10.51
N HIS A 80 -2.43 -9.47 10.93
CA HIS A 80 -3.58 -8.75 10.38
C HIS A 80 -3.47 -7.25 10.61
N ALA A 81 -3.13 -6.81 11.82
CA ALA A 81 -2.96 -5.40 12.14
C ALA A 81 -1.84 -4.76 11.31
N ARG A 82 -0.68 -5.43 11.17
CA ARG A 82 0.43 -4.97 10.33
C ARG A 82 0.03 -4.84 8.86
N SER A 83 -0.66 -5.83 8.33
CA SER A 83 -1.13 -5.81 6.94
C SER A 83 -2.14 -4.68 6.71
N HIS A 84 -3.03 -4.46 7.68
CA HIS A 84 -3.99 -3.36 7.61
C HIS A 84 -3.31 -1.99 7.68
N ILE A 85 -2.30 -1.82 8.54
CA ILE A 85 -1.49 -0.61 8.61
C ILE A 85 -0.83 -0.33 7.27
N LEU A 86 -0.18 -1.33 6.65
CA LEU A 86 0.46 -1.16 5.34
C LEU A 86 -0.54 -0.75 4.26
N TYR A 87 -1.73 -1.36 4.26
CA TYR A 87 -2.82 -0.98 3.33
C TYR A 87 -3.28 0.47 3.53
N LEU A 88 -3.47 0.89 4.78
CA LEU A 88 -3.85 2.26 5.11
C LEU A 88 -2.74 3.27 4.77
N GLU A 89 -1.49 2.89 4.98
CA GLU A 89 -0.34 3.71 4.59
C GLU A 89 -0.29 3.92 3.08
N GLU A 90 -0.50 2.87 2.29
CA GLU A 90 -0.52 2.94 0.82
C GLU A 90 -1.64 3.87 0.31
N LEU A 91 -2.83 3.76 0.88
CA LEU A 91 -3.94 4.68 0.60
C LEU A 91 -3.58 6.13 0.95
N ALA A 92 -2.91 6.31 2.08
CA ALA A 92 -2.55 7.62 2.59
C ALA A 92 -1.26 8.20 1.97
N ASP A 93 -0.59 7.46 1.08
CA ASP A 93 0.61 7.90 0.37
C ASP A 93 0.29 8.46 -1.03
N ARG A 94 -0.99 8.46 -1.45
CA ARG A 94 -1.45 9.12 -2.68
C ARG A 94 -1.70 10.61 -2.47
N HIS A 95 -1.41 11.41 -3.50
CA HIS A 95 -1.77 12.82 -3.50
C HIS A 95 -3.29 12.97 -3.76
N PRO A 96 -4.00 13.87 -3.07
CA PRO A 96 -5.47 13.95 -3.13
C PRO A 96 -6.04 14.44 -4.47
N VAL A 97 -5.21 14.98 -5.35
CA VAL A 97 -5.61 15.65 -6.60
C VAL A 97 -4.75 15.18 -7.77
N LEU A 98 -3.45 15.47 -7.69
CA LEU A 98 -2.47 15.03 -8.69
C LEU A 98 -2.37 13.50 -8.76
N PRO A 99 -2.15 12.91 -9.95
CA PRO A 99 -1.95 11.47 -10.14
C PRO A 99 -0.55 11.03 -9.70
N LEU A 100 -0.09 11.50 -8.55
CA LEU A 100 1.26 11.34 -8.03
C LEU A 100 1.23 10.79 -6.60
N THR A 101 2.36 10.23 -6.18
CA THR A 101 2.60 9.96 -4.76
C THR A 101 2.69 11.30 -4.01
N ASN A 102 2.15 11.36 -2.79
CA ASN A 102 2.30 12.55 -1.97
C ASN A 102 3.71 12.64 -1.36
N ARG A 103 3.98 13.74 -0.66
CA ARG A 103 5.30 14.00 -0.06
C ARG A 103 5.77 12.87 0.84
N ARG A 104 4.87 12.25 1.61
CA ARG A 104 5.22 11.18 2.55
C ARG A 104 5.58 9.90 1.81
N GLY A 105 4.76 9.50 0.83
CA GLY A 105 5.07 8.35 0.00
C GLY A 105 6.36 8.53 -0.81
N LEU A 106 6.60 9.73 -1.37
CA LEU A 106 7.83 10.02 -2.11
C LEU A 106 9.06 9.91 -1.20
N HIS A 107 8.99 10.44 0.03
CA HIS A 107 10.07 10.33 1.00
C HIS A 107 10.34 8.87 1.42
N ARG A 108 9.27 8.09 1.64
CA ARG A 108 9.37 6.66 1.92
C ARG A 108 10.07 5.92 0.79
N GLU A 109 9.73 6.26 -0.45
CA GLU A 109 10.29 5.60 -1.61
C GLU A 109 11.74 6.01 -1.90
N LEU A 110 12.08 7.27 -1.64
CA LEU A 110 13.47 7.73 -1.64
C LEU A 110 14.30 6.96 -0.60
N SER A 111 13.77 6.78 0.61
CA SER A 111 14.44 6.03 1.68
C SER A 111 14.69 4.57 1.29
N ARG A 112 13.70 3.92 0.68
CA ARG A 112 13.83 2.53 0.16
C ARG A 112 14.86 2.46 -0.96
N THR A 113 14.82 3.40 -1.90
CA THR A 113 15.74 3.48 -3.05
C THR A 113 17.18 3.67 -2.58
N LEU A 114 17.44 4.54 -1.61
CA LEU A 114 18.76 4.72 -1.00
C LEU A 114 19.28 3.46 -0.30
N ALA A 115 18.41 2.77 0.44
CA ALA A 115 18.78 1.53 1.11
C ALA A 115 19.12 0.42 0.11
N LEU A 116 18.43 0.36 -1.04
CA LEU A 116 18.74 -0.58 -2.12
C LEU A 116 20.05 -0.22 -2.84
N ALA A 117 20.25 1.06 -3.14
CA ALA A 117 21.47 1.59 -3.76
C ALA A 117 22.72 1.19 -2.98
N ALA A 118 22.69 1.36 -1.65
CA ALA A 118 23.81 1.02 -0.77
C ALA A 118 24.17 -0.47 -0.79
N ARG A 119 23.19 -1.36 -1.04
CA ARG A 119 23.42 -2.81 -1.10
C ARG A 119 23.84 -3.30 -2.48
N ALA A 120 23.23 -2.75 -3.53
CA ALA A 120 23.42 -3.19 -4.91
C ALA A 120 24.55 -2.44 -5.64
N GLY A 121 25.08 -1.35 -5.07
CA GLY A 121 26.11 -0.54 -5.70
C GLY A 121 25.62 0.24 -6.91
N VAL A 122 24.33 0.58 -6.97
CA VAL A 122 23.72 1.33 -8.07
C VAL A 122 23.61 2.81 -7.75
N THR A 123 23.83 3.66 -8.75
CA THR A 123 23.63 5.11 -8.66
C THR A 123 22.18 5.46 -9.03
N ASN A 124 21.54 6.28 -8.20
CA ASN A 124 20.21 6.82 -8.45
C ASN A 124 20.28 8.34 -8.40
N SER A 125 19.35 9.02 -9.07
CA SER A 125 19.28 10.49 -9.08
C SER A 125 17.94 10.98 -8.55
N PHE A 126 17.93 12.18 -7.96
CA PHE A 126 16.72 12.84 -7.48
C PHE A 126 16.60 14.24 -8.08
N LEU A 127 15.50 14.50 -8.77
CA LEU A 127 15.22 15.77 -9.45
C LEU A 127 14.09 16.50 -8.74
N CYS A 128 14.22 17.82 -8.60
CA CYS A 128 13.18 18.69 -8.07
C CYS A 128 12.72 19.67 -9.15
N PHE A 129 11.42 19.81 -9.32
CA PHE A 129 10.79 20.73 -10.26
C PHE A 129 9.89 21.70 -9.50
N HIS A 130 10.04 22.99 -9.76
CA HIS A 130 9.13 24.03 -9.26
C HIS A 130 8.31 24.57 -10.43
N VAL A 131 6.99 24.39 -10.40
CA VAL A 131 6.11 24.95 -11.43
C VAL A 131 5.82 26.42 -11.11
N THR A 132 6.35 27.31 -11.93
CA THR A 132 6.21 28.77 -11.76
C THR A 132 4.87 29.29 -12.29
N GLY A 133 4.40 30.43 -11.77
CA GLY A 133 3.21 31.12 -12.27
C GLY A 133 1.87 30.53 -11.82
N MET A 134 1.89 29.48 -10.99
CA MET A 134 0.68 28.83 -10.49
C MET A 134 -0.16 29.75 -9.59
N GLU A 135 0.48 30.59 -8.79
CA GLU A 135 -0.21 31.56 -7.94
C GLU A 135 -0.96 32.62 -8.77
N ASP A 136 -0.29 33.18 -9.78
CA ASP A 136 -0.91 34.15 -10.69
C ASP A 136 -2.08 33.53 -11.46
N LEU A 137 -1.92 32.29 -11.93
CA LEU A 137 -2.99 31.56 -12.61
C LEU A 137 -4.18 31.35 -11.67
N ARG A 138 -3.94 30.94 -10.43
CA ARG A 138 -4.97 30.78 -9.40
C ARG A 138 -5.71 32.08 -9.12
N LEU A 139 -5.00 33.20 -9.04
CA LEU A 139 -5.59 34.51 -8.78
C LEU A 139 -6.41 35.04 -9.97
N LYS A 140 -5.97 34.79 -11.21
CA LYS A 140 -6.63 35.31 -12.43
C LYS A 140 -7.77 34.43 -12.96
N GLN A 141 -7.60 33.11 -12.90
CA GLN A 141 -8.51 32.13 -13.53
C GLN A 141 -9.23 31.24 -12.50
N GLY A 142 -8.89 31.38 -11.22
CA GLY A 142 -9.48 30.61 -10.13
C GLY A 142 -8.74 29.32 -9.82
N ARG A 143 -9.10 28.74 -8.67
CA ARG A 143 -8.43 27.56 -8.11
C ARG A 143 -8.53 26.33 -9.04
N GLN A 144 -9.70 26.08 -9.61
CA GLN A 144 -9.93 24.88 -10.41
C GLN A 144 -9.04 24.86 -11.67
N VAL A 145 -8.91 26.00 -12.37
CA VAL A 145 -8.05 26.10 -13.56
C VAL A 145 -6.56 25.92 -13.20
N ALA A 146 -6.13 26.47 -12.07
CA ALA A 146 -4.77 26.25 -11.58
C ALA A 146 -4.54 24.78 -11.19
N GLU A 147 -5.54 24.13 -10.60
CA GLU A 147 -5.49 22.71 -10.25
C GLU A 147 -5.39 21.82 -11.50
N GLU A 148 -6.24 22.06 -12.50
CA GLU A 148 -6.21 21.36 -13.79
C GLU A 148 -4.88 21.55 -14.52
N ALA A 149 -4.32 22.77 -14.50
CA ALA A 149 -3.01 23.03 -15.08
C ALA A 149 -1.89 22.24 -14.37
N LEU A 150 -1.94 22.15 -13.03
CA LEU A 150 -0.96 21.37 -12.28
C LEU A 150 -1.12 19.86 -12.51
N VAL A 151 -2.36 19.37 -12.68
CA VAL A 151 -2.63 17.98 -13.09
C VAL A 151 -2.00 17.69 -14.45
N ALA A 152 -2.19 18.56 -15.45
CA ALA A 152 -1.61 18.39 -16.77
C ALA A 152 -0.08 18.36 -16.75
N VAL A 153 0.55 19.20 -15.91
CA VAL A 153 2.01 19.16 -15.70
C VAL A 153 2.44 17.84 -15.07
N ALA A 154 1.73 17.36 -14.05
CA ALA A 154 2.01 16.09 -13.39
C ALA A 154 1.90 14.90 -14.36
N GLU A 155 0.83 14.85 -15.17
CA GLU A 155 0.65 13.81 -16.20
C GLU A 155 1.76 13.83 -17.25
N THR A 156 2.17 15.02 -17.68
CA THR A 156 3.29 15.18 -18.62
C THR A 156 4.59 14.65 -18.03
N LEU A 157 4.84 14.93 -16.74
CA LEU A 157 6.04 14.46 -16.05
C LEU A 157 6.03 12.93 -15.90
N VAL A 158 4.89 12.34 -15.53
CA VAL A 158 4.73 10.88 -15.44
C VAL A 158 4.95 10.21 -16.80
N ALA A 159 4.41 10.78 -17.87
CA ALA A 159 4.60 10.26 -19.22
C ALA A 159 6.05 10.40 -19.75
N SER A 160 6.87 11.23 -19.10
CA SER A 160 8.27 11.48 -19.50
C SER A 160 9.29 10.58 -18.81
N VAL A 161 8.88 9.82 -17.79
CA VAL A 161 9.77 8.95 -17.00
C VAL A 161 9.46 7.48 -17.26
N ARG A 162 10.35 6.58 -16.82
CA ARG A 162 10.16 5.13 -16.96
C ARG A 162 9.26 4.61 -15.83
N ASP A 163 8.70 3.41 -16.01
CA ASP A 163 7.90 2.73 -14.97
C ASP A 163 8.69 2.44 -13.68
N SER A 164 10.02 2.38 -13.76
CA SER A 164 10.91 2.19 -12.61
C SER A 164 11.14 3.48 -11.82
N ASP A 165 10.86 4.64 -12.42
CA ASP A 165 11.05 5.93 -11.79
C ASP A 165 9.81 6.31 -10.97
N VAL A 166 10.01 7.10 -9.93
CA VAL A 166 8.93 7.46 -9.01
C VAL A 166 8.74 8.97 -9.03
N VAL A 167 7.53 9.41 -9.38
CA VAL A 167 7.14 10.82 -9.38
C VAL A 167 6.25 11.10 -8.17
N GLY A 168 6.53 12.19 -7.45
CA GLY A 168 5.74 12.59 -6.30
C GLY A 168 5.64 14.10 -6.13
N SER A 169 4.61 14.54 -5.40
CA SER A 169 4.44 15.94 -5.00
C SER A 169 5.26 16.24 -3.75
N LEU A 170 6.03 17.33 -3.78
CA LEU A 170 6.73 17.88 -2.60
C LEU A 170 5.85 18.87 -1.82
N GLY A 171 4.73 19.29 -2.41
CA GLY A 171 3.74 20.22 -1.84
C GLY A 171 3.60 21.48 -2.68
N GLY A 172 2.42 22.11 -2.64
CA GLY A 172 2.14 23.30 -3.43
C GLY A 172 2.25 23.01 -4.95
N SER A 173 3.20 23.67 -5.61
CA SER A 173 3.53 23.47 -7.02
C SER A 173 4.89 22.78 -7.25
N ASP A 174 5.47 22.21 -6.20
CA ASP A 174 6.75 21.51 -6.24
C ASP A 174 6.56 20.00 -6.47
N LEU A 175 7.34 19.44 -7.40
CA LEU A 175 7.34 18.03 -7.78
C LEU A 175 8.75 17.45 -7.62
N GLY A 176 8.83 16.16 -7.31
CA GLY A 176 10.07 15.41 -7.19
C GLY A 176 10.04 14.13 -8.01
N VAL A 177 11.18 13.76 -8.58
CA VAL A 177 11.35 12.53 -9.37
C VAL A 177 12.56 11.77 -8.86
N ILE A 178 12.37 10.50 -8.54
CA ILE A 178 13.44 9.54 -8.25
C ILE A 178 13.70 8.77 -9.55
N LEU A 179 14.89 8.94 -10.13
CA LEU A 179 15.35 8.15 -11.27
C LEU A 179 16.12 6.94 -10.75
N THR A 180 15.63 5.75 -11.05
CA THR A 180 16.24 4.50 -10.60
C THR A 180 17.08 3.89 -11.72
N VAL A 181 18.29 3.45 -11.37
CA VAL A 181 19.27 2.88 -12.33
C VAL A 181 19.60 3.89 -13.43
N SER A 182 20.37 4.91 -13.06
CA SER A 182 21.02 5.76 -14.06
C SER A 182 22.19 4.97 -14.65
N ASP A 183 22.15 4.64 -15.94
CA ASP A 183 23.36 4.22 -16.65
C ASP A 183 24.32 5.43 -16.60
N ASP A 184 25.42 5.29 -15.87
CA ASP A 184 26.55 6.21 -15.98
C ASP A 184 27.17 5.98 -17.36
N GLU A 185 26.71 6.71 -18.39
CA GLU A 185 27.57 6.95 -19.55
C GLU A 185 28.72 7.85 -19.10
N SER A 186 29.82 7.20 -18.71
CA SER A 186 31.14 7.81 -18.49
C SER A 186 31.83 8.13 -19.80
#